data_AF-A0A9E4IYH2-F1
#
_entry.id   AF-A0A9E4IYH2-F1
#
_cell.length_a   1.000
_cell.length_b   1.000
_cell.length_c   1.000
_cell.angle_alpha   90.00
_cell.angle_beta   90.00
_cell.angle_gamma   90.00
#
_symmetry.space_group_name_H-M   'P 1'
#
loop_
_entity.id
_entity.type
_entity.pdbx_description
1 polymer ?
#
loop_
_entity_poly.entity_id
_entity_poly.type
_entity_poly.pdbx_seq_one_letter_code
_entity_poly.pdbx_strand_id
1 'polypeptide(L)'
;MARIPRLRSIAIALAALVALAAATAGILYAVFDLRIELAGSGMRPIISFGDAEEHYETLELNRSQHYSRLLPAGPPSAAAADTGAAADDIYWTDFRGPRRDGRYTQTALRTEWSAQGLDPLWTQPIGGGYASFVVAEGRAFTIEQRRDQEVVAAYDAATGRELWTHAWDAHFQESMGGPGPRATPTWH
;
A
#
# COMPACT_ATOMS: atom_id res chain seq x y z
N MET A 1 -20.10 2.99 -59.45
CA MET A 1 -20.21 4.02 -58.38
C MET A 1 -21.11 3.53 -57.23
N ALA A 2 -20.67 2.56 -56.40
CA ALA A 2 -21.54 1.96 -55.34
C ALA A 2 -20.82 1.65 -54.00
N ARG A 3 -19.75 2.37 -53.64
CA ARG A 3 -18.95 2.10 -52.41
C ARG A 3 -19.22 3.03 -51.22
N ILE A 4 -19.87 4.17 -51.44
CA ILE A 4 -20.04 5.24 -50.44
C ILE A 4 -21.08 4.93 -49.32
N PRO A 5 -22.22 4.24 -49.56
CA PRO A 5 -23.22 4.05 -48.49
C PRO A 5 -22.79 3.05 -47.42
N ARG A 6 -22.03 2.00 -47.77
CA ARG A 6 -21.56 0.99 -46.81
C ARG A 6 -20.57 1.57 -45.79
N LEU A 7 -19.70 2.49 -46.20
CA LEU A 7 -18.74 3.14 -45.31
C LEU A 7 -19.42 4.03 -44.27
N ARG A 8 -20.50 4.73 -44.64
CA ARG A 8 -21.28 5.54 -43.70
C ARG A 8 -22.01 4.68 -42.67
N SER A 9 -22.61 3.57 -43.09
CA SER A 9 -23.28 2.62 -42.18
C SER A 9 -22.29 1.99 -41.19
N ILE A 10 -21.09 1.62 -41.65
CA ILE A 10 -20.03 1.09 -40.79
C ILE A 10 -19.56 2.15 -39.79
N ALA A 11 -19.35 3.39 -40.23
CA ALA A 11 -18.93 4.48 -39.35
C ALA A 11 -19.97 4.78 -38.26
N ILE A 12 -21.26 4.79 -38.61
CA ILE A 12 -22.35 4.98 -37.64
C ILE A 12 -22.41 3.81 -36.63
N ALA A 13 -22.27 2.58 -37.09
CA ALA A 13 -22.24 1.40 -36.22
C ALA A 13 -21.05 1.43 -35.25
N LEU A 14 -19.86 1.81 -35.72
CA LEU A 14 -18.68 2.00 -34.88
C LEU A 14 -18.88 3.11 -33.85
N ALA A 15 -19.43 4.26 -34.26
CA ALA A 15 -19.71 5.37 -33.34
C ALA A 15 -20.73 4.96 -32.26
N ALA A 16 -21.78 4.22 -32.63
CA ALA A 16 -22.78 3.72 -31.68
C ALA A 16 -22.16 2.70 -30.69
N LEU A 17 -21.27 1.82 -31.17
CA LEU A 17 -20.57 0.86 -30.32
C LEU A 17 -19.65 1.56 -29.30
N VAL A 18 -18.91 2.58 -29.74
CA VAL A 18 -18.05 3.38 -28.86
C VAL A 18 -18.88 4.14 -27.83
N ALA A 19 -20.01 4.73 -28.23
CA ALA A 19 -20.92 5.41 -27.32
C ALA A 19 -21.52 4.46 -26.28
N LEU A 20 -21.93 3.25 -26.70
CA LEU A 20 -22.45 2.22 -25.78
C LEU A 20 -21.37 1.75 -24.80
N ALA A 21 -20.15 1.52 -25.27
CA ALA A 21 -19.02 1.15 -24.41
C ALA A 21 -18.70 2.25 -23.38
N ALA A 22 -18.68 3.52 -23.80
CA ALA A 22 -18.46 4.66 -22.92
C ALA A 22 -19.59 4.81 -21.88
N ALA A 23 -20.85 4.65 -22.29
CA ALA A 23 -22.00 4.68 -21.38
C ALA A 23 -21.94 3.55 -20.36
N THR A 24 -21.55 2.34 -20.80
CA THR A 24 -21.43 1.16 -19.93
C THR A 24 -20.31 1.37 -18.91
N ALA A 25 -19.14 1.85 -19.35
CA ALA A 25 -18.04 2.20 -18.46
C ALA A 25 -18.43 3.29 -17.45
N GLY A 26 -19.19 4.31 -17.88
CA GLY A 26 -19.71 5.35 -17.01
C GLY A 26 -20.68 4.81 -15.95
N ILE A 27 -21.57 3.89 -16.31
CA ILE A 27 -22.48 3.23 -15.36
C ILE A 27 -21.69 2.36 -14.38
N LEU A 28 -20.73 1.56 -14.86
CA LEU A 28 -19.88 0.75 -14.00
C LEU A 28 -19.08 1.61 -13.02
N TYR A 29 -18.56 2.75 -13.46
CA TYR A 29 -17.88 3.71 -12.60
C TYR A 29 -18.80 4.35 -11.56
N ALA A 30 -19.96 4.85 -11.97
CA ALA A 30 -20.84 5.64 -11.10
C ALA A 30 -21.73 4.80 -10.17
N VAL A 31 -22.06 3.56 -10.55
CA VAL A 31 -23.03 2.71 -9.83
C VAL A 31 -22.37 1.52 -9.15
N PHE A 32 -21.33 0.95 -9.76
CA PHE A 32 -20.67 -0.27 -9.29
C PHE A 32 -19.24 0.00 -8.76
N ASP A 33 -18.93 1.28 -8.54
CA ASP A 33 -17.62 1.79 -8.11
C ASP A 33 -16.42 1.16 -8.83
N LEU A 34 -16.54 0.97 -10.15
CA LEU A 34 -15.44 0.49 -10.96
C LEU A 34 -14.24 1.43 -10.82
N ARG A 35 -13.12 0.90 -10.31
CA ARG A 35 -11.83 1.58 -10.28
C ARG A 35 -10.86 0.83 -11.19
N ILE A 36 -10.18 1.60 -12.03
CA ILE A 36 -9.10 1.09 -12.89
C ILE A 36 -7.84 1.81 -12.43
N GLU A 37 -7.03 1.12 -11.64
CA GLU A 37 -5.76 1.64 -11.15
C GLU A 37 -4.62 1.00 -11.93
N LEU A 38 -3.54 1.74 -12.16
CA LEU A 38 -2.31 1.15 -12.65
C LEU A 38 -1.52 0.67 -11.44
N ALA A 39 -1.16 -0.62 -11.39
CA ALA A 39 -0.22 -1.13 -10.40
C ALA A 39 1.03 -0.22 -10.37
N GLY A 40 1.70 -0.08 -9.22
CA GLY A 40 2.81 0.88 -9.04
C GLY A 40 3.98 0.79 -10.05
N SER A 41 4.05 -0.27 -10.87
CA SER A 41 4.96 -0.39 -12.02
C SER A 41 4.44 0.22 -13.35
N GLY A 42 3.22 0.77 -13.37
CA GLY A 42 2.55 1.39 -14.52
C GLY A 42 2.06 0.42 -15.61
N MET A 43 2.41 -0.86 -15.55
CA MET A 43 2.21 -1.80 -16.67
C MET A 43 1.01 -2.73 -16.54
N ARG A 44 0.36 -2.78 -15.36
CA ARG A 44 -0.75 -3.72 -15.12
C ARG A 44 -1.98 -2.96 -14.64
N PRO A 45 -3.09 -2.96 -15.39
CA PRO A 45 -4.35 -2.44 -14.89
C PRO A 45 -4.91 -3.39 -13.83
N ILE A 46 -5.19 -2.85 -12.66
CA ILE A 46 -5.95 -3.50 -11.59
C ILE A 46 -7.38 -2.99 -11.73
N ILE A 47 -8.29 -3.91 -11.98
CA ILE A 47 -9.73 -3.63 -12.03
C ILE A 47 -10.29 -4.04 -10.68
N SER A 48 -10.69 -3.07 -9.87
CA SER A 48 -11.38 -3.28 -8.61
C SER A 48 -12.85 -2.89 -8.74
N PHE A 49 -13.70 -3.72 -8.16
CA PHE A 49 -15.11 -3.45 -7.90
C PHE A 49 -15.25 -3.56 -6.39
N GLY A 50 -15.70 -2.50 -5.74
CA GLY A 50 -15.85 -2.49 -4.29
C GLY A 50 -15.83 -1.08 -3.75
N ASP A 51 -16.68 -0.83 -2.78
CA ASP A 51 -16.69 0.42 -2.04
C ASP A 51 -15.36 0.55 -1.29
N ALA A 52 -14.69 1.70 -1.42
CA ALA A 52 -13.50 1.98 -0.60
C ALA A 52 -13.79 1.73 0.90
N GLU A 53 -15.05 1.91 1.32
CA GLU A 53 -15.50 1.63 2.67
C GLU A 53 -15.41 0.15 3.05
N GLU A 54 -15.67 -0.82 2.16
CA GLU A 54 -15.55 -2.26 2.48
C GLU A 54 -14.09 -2.68 2.73
N HIS A 55 -13.15 -2.06 1.99
CA HIS A 55 -11.72 -2.19 2.26
C HIS A 55 -11.35 -1.61 3.63
N TYR A 56 -11.88 -0.41 3.96
CA TYR A 56 -11.69 0.19 5.28
C TYR A 56 -12.36 -0.61 6.40
N GLU A 57 -13.52 -1.20 6.20
CA GLU A 57 -14.17 -2.07 7.17
C GLU A 57 -13.31 -3.31 7.43
N THR A 58 -12.74 -3.92 6.39
CA THR A 58 -11.80 -5.05 6.54
C THR A 58 -10.55 -4.63 7.34
N LEU A 59 -10.02 -3.43 7.08
CA LEU A 59 -8.90 -2.85 7.81
C LEU A 59 -9.24 -2.66 9.30
N GLU A 60 -10.36 -2.01 9.60
CA GLU A 60 -10.82 -1.75 10.97
C GLU A 60 -11.19 -3.03 11.72
N LEU A 61 -11.77 -4.02 11.04
CA LEU A 61 -12.04 -5.35 11.61
C LEU A 61 -10.74 -6.06 11.98
N ASN A 62 -9.74 -6.07 11.09
CA ASN A 62 -8.43 -6.65 11.38
C ASN A 62 -7.79 -5.95 12.60
N ARG A 63 -7.77 -4.61 12.63
CA ARG A 63 -7.24 -3.84 13.77
C ARG A 63 -7.97 -4.16 15.07
N SER A 64 -9.31 -4.18 15.05
CA SER A 64 -10.11 -4.48 16.24
C SER A 64 -9.87 -5.90 16.78
N GLN A 65 -9.62 -6.88 15.92
CA GLN A 65 -9.21 -8.23 16.31
C GLN A 65 -7.82 -8.26 16.97
N HIS A 66 -6.89 -7.46 16.46
CA HIS A 66 -5.56 -7.28 17.06
C HIS A 66 -5.63 -6.58 18.43
N TYR A 67 -6.54 -5.61 18.61
CA TYR A 67 -6.76 -4.96 19.90
C TYR A 67 -7.48 -5.85 20.92
N SER A 68 -8.35 -6.76 20.49
CA SER A 68 -9.17 -7.61 21.38
C SER A 68 -8.49 -8.92 21.82
N ARG A 69 -7.47 -9.40 21.09
CA ARG A 69 -6.56 -10.47 21.55
C ARG A 69 -5.51 -9.90 22.51
N LEU A 70 -5.95 -9.39 23.66
CA LEU A 70 -5.10 -8.86 24.72
C LEU A 70 -4.38 -10.00 25.46
N LEU A 71 -3.22 -10.41 24.95
CA LEU A 71 -2.09 -10.63 25.86
C LEU A 71 -1.33 -9.29 25.88
N PRO A 72 -0.91 -8.77 27.05
CA PRO A 72 0.03 -7.66 27.05
C PRO A 72 1.19 -8.12 26.20
N ALA A 73 1.51 -7.37 25.14
CA ALA A 73 2.79 -7.59 24.49
C ALA A 73 3.81 -7.52 25.63
N GLY A 74 4.53 -8.62 25.85
CA GLY A 74 5.70 -8.56 26.71
C GLY A 74 6.54 -7.37 26.27
N PRO A 75 7.28 -6.73 27.19
CA PRO A 75 8.16 -5.64 26.81
C PRO A 75 8.92 -6.03 25.54
N PRO A 76 9.05 -5.11 24.56
CA PRO A 76 9.67 -5.43 23.29
C PRO A 76 10.93 -6.22 23.57
N SER A 77 11.00 -7.45 23.04
CA SER A 77 12.13 -8.32 23.28
C SER A 77 13.36 -7.52 22.87
N ALA A 78 14.19 -7.16 23.85
CA ALA A 78 15.47 -6.54 23.62
C ALA A 78 16.33 -7.59 22.93
N ALA A 79 16.17 -7.71 21.61
CA ALA A 79 17.09 -8.45 20.78
C ALA A 79 18.47 -7.87 21.07
N ALA A 80 19.37 -8.74 21.52
CA ALA A 80 20.69 -8.41 22.02
C ALA A 80 21.36 -7.34 21.14
N ALA A 81 21.75 -6.24 21.78
CA ALA A 81 22.56 -5.20 21.14
C ALA A 81 23.88 -5.82 20.69
N ASP A 82 24.00 -6.08 19.40
CA ASP A 82 25.28 -6.44 18.78
C ASP A 82 26.15 -5.18 18.79
N THR A 83 27.12 -5.17 19.69
CA THR A 83 27.98 -4.03 19.98
C THR A 83 29.08 -3.98 18.91
N GLY A 84 28.79 -3.33 17.78
CA GLY A 84 29.80 -3.19 16.71
C GLY A 84 29.47 -2.24 15.56
N ALA A 85 28.20 -1.94 15.28
CA ALA A 85 27.83 -0.91 14.30
C ALA A 85 27.71 0.45 14.99
N ALA A 86 28.16 1.52 14.33
CA ALA A 86 27.80 2.88 14.73
C ALA A 86 26.27 2.93 14.88
N ALA A 87 25.77 3.56 15.95
CA ALA A 87 24.36 3.49 16.36
C ALA A 87 23.36 3.79 15.21
N ASP A 88 23.78 4.61 14.25
CA ASP A 88 23.00 5.02 13.08
C ASP A 88 22.75 3.88 12.07
N ASP A 89 23.62 2.87 11.97
CA ASP A 89 23.51 1.76 11.00
C ASP A 89 22.75 0.53 11.55
N ILE A 90 22.33 0.57 12.82
CA ILE A 90 21.57 -0.51 13.47
C ILE A 90 20.10 -0.49 13.03
N TYR A 91 19.59 0.64 12.57
CA TYR A 91 18.19 0.81 12.20
C TYR A 91 18.04 1.25 10.75
N TRP A 92 16.87 0.95 10.18
CA TRP A 92 16.49 1.41 8.85
C TRP A 92 15.74 2.73 8.98
N THR A 93 16.47 3.83 9.20
CA THR A 93 15.92 5.10 9.73
C THR A 93 15.28 6.02 8.70
N ASP A 94 15.56 5.83 7.42
CA ASP A 94 15.18 6.75 6.34
C ASP A 94 14.71 6.02 5.08
N PHE A 95 14.16 6.75 4.12
CA PHE A 95 13.94 6.24 2.77
C PHE A 95 15.26 5.70 2.20
N ARG A 96 15.26 4.40 1.90
CA ARG A 96 16.44 3.64 1.45
C ARG A 96 17.53 3.48 2.52
N GLY A 97 17.15 3.44 3.79
CA GLY A 97 18.03 3.11 4.91
C GLY A 97 18.84 4.30 5.42
N PRO A 98 19.65 4.11 6.48
CA PRO A 98 20.29 5.20 7.23
C PRO A 98 21.23 6.07 6.39
N ARG A 99 21.83 5.47 5.36
CA ARG A 99 22.71 6.16 4.39
C ARG A 99 21.98 6.56 3.10
N ARG A 100 20.67 6.33 3.00
CA ARG A 100 19.79 6.58 1.84
C ARG A 100 20.27 5.96 0.52
N ASP A 101 21.12 4.92 0.60
CA ASP A 101 21.74 4.26 -0.55
C ASP A 101 21.02 2.96 -0.95
N GLY A 102 20.10 2.46 -0.10
CA GLY A 102 19.33 1.24 -0.32
C GLY A 102 20.13 -0.04 -0.01
N ARG A 103 21.21 0.06 0.78
CA ARG A 103 22.08 -1.08 1.10
C ARG A 103 21.84 -1.54 2.53
N TYR A 104 21.54 -2.83 2.68
CA TYR A 104 21.54 -3.53 3.96
C TYR A 104 22.94 -4.07 4.25
N THR A 105 23.51 -3.69 5.41
CA THR A 105 24.92 -3.97 5.78
C THR A 105 25.07 -4.75 7.08
N GLN A 106 23.97 -5.25 7.64
CA GLN A 106 23.97 -5.96 8.91
C GLN A 106 24.24 -7.46 8.68
N THR A 107 23.43 -8.33 9.28
CA THR A 107 23.62 -9.79 9.22
C THR A 107 23.45 -10.32 7.79
N ALA A 108 24.18 -11.39 7.46
CA ALA A 108 23.99 -12.08 6.18
C ALA A 108 22.55 -12.59 6.05
N LEU A 109 21.89 -12.23 4.94
CA LEU A 109 20.55 -12.71 4.62
C LEU A 109 20.64 -14.09 3.96
N ARG A 110 19.69 -14.97 4.28
CA ARG A 110 19.52 -16.23 3.55
C ARG A 110 19.08 -15.92 2.12
N THR A 111 19.92 -16.26 1.14
CA THR A 111 19.64 -16.07 -0.29
C THR A 111 19.18 -17.35 -1.00
N GLU A 112 19.22 -18.49 -0.31
CA GLU A 112 18.73 -19.77 -0.80
C GLU A 112 17.39 -20.11 -0.16
N TRP A 113 16.34 -20.23 -0.97
CA TRP A 113 14.99 -20.52 -0.52
C TRP A 113 14.49 -21.84 -1.11
N SER A 114 13.60 -22.51 -0.39
CA SER A 114 12.88 -23.67 -0.92
C SER A 114 12.02 -23.28 -2.12
N ALA A 115 11.55 -24.26 -2.90
CA ALA A 115 10.58 -24.01 -3.97
C ALA A 115 9.27 -23.39 -3.47
N GLN A 116 8.96 -23.58 -2.18
CA GLN A 116 7.79 -23.04 -1.49
C GLN A 116 8.03 -21.60 -0.98
N GLY A 117 9.25 -21.08 -1.05
CA GLY A 117 9.60 -19.73 -0.59
C GLY A 117 9.90 -19.63 0.90
N LEU A 118 9.79 -18.41 1.44
CA LEU A 118 9.87 -18.10 2.88
C LEU A 118 8.47 -18.15 3.48
N ASP A 119 8.36 -18.67 4.70
CA ASP A 119 7.11 -18.65 5.45
C ASP A 119 6.76 -17.19 5.84
N PRO A 120 5.57 -16.68 5.45
CA PRO A 120 5.13 -15.36 5.88
C PRO A 120 4.96 -15.32 7.40
N LEU A 121 5.60 -14.35 8.07
CA LEU A 121 5.44 -14.18 9.52
C LEU A 121 4.08 -13.58 9.87
N TRP A 122 3.68 -12.54 9.13
CA TRP A 122 2.40 -11.87 9.29
C TRP A 122 2.04 -11.07 8.04
N THR A 123 0.78 -10.66 7.95
CA THR A 123 0.27 -9.74 6.94
C THR A 123 -0.69 -8.79 7.62
N GLN A 124 -0.44 -7.49 7.44
CA GLN A 124 -1.24 -6.43 8.04
C GLN A 124 -1.86 -5.59 6.91
N PRO A 125 -3.19 -5.57 6.79
CA PRO A 125 -3.87 -4.57 5.98
C PRO A 125 -3.52 -3.16 6.48
N ILE A 126 -3.12 -2.26 5.56
CA ILE A 126 -2.82 -0.84 5.82
C ILE A 126 -3.64 0.07 4.91
N GLY A 127 -3.76 1.35 5.26
CA GLY A 127 -4.35 2.36 4.40
C GLY A 127 -3.55 2.62 3.11
N GLY A 128 -4.12 3.41 2.20
CA GLY A 128 -3.47 3.72 0.91
C GLY A 128 -2.19 4.54 1.08
N GLY A 129 -1.13 4.24 0.32
CA GLY A 129 0.13 4.97 0.49
C GLY A 129 1.24 4.43 -0.39
N TYR A 130 2.22 5.29 -0.68
CA TYR A 130 3.41 4.96 -1.47
C TYR A 130 4.70 5.21 -0.70
N ALA A 131 4.62 5.55 0.59
CA ALA A 131 5.76 5.67 1.46
C ALA A 131 6.45 4.31 1.69
N SER A 132 7.75 4.35 1.95
CA SER A 132 8.49 3.19 2.43
C SER A 132 8.27 3.01 3.94
N PHE A 133 8.80 1.91 4.48
CA PHE A 133 8.85 1.67 5.91
C PHE A 133 10.20 2.08 6.49
N VAL A 134 10.16 2.67 7.67
CA VAL A 134 11.31 2.88 8.56
C VAL A 134 11.21 1.88 9.71
N VAL A 135 12.31 1.24 10.09
CA VAL A 135 12.32 0.21 11.13
C VAL A 135 13.37 0.52 12.17
N ALA A 136 12.91 0.78 13.39
CA ALA A 136 13.77 1.06 14.55
C ALA A 136 13.14 0.54 15.84
N GLU A 137 13.97 0.06 16.76
CA GLU A 137 13.55 -0.43 18.09
C GLU A 137 12.39 -1.45 18.06
N GLY A 138 12.40 -2.37 17.09
CA GLY A 138 11.35 -3.38 16.96
C GLY A 138 10.01 -2.85 16.44
N ARG A 139 9.98 -1.62 15.91
CA ARG A 139 8.79 -0.98 15.35
C ARG A 139 9.01 -0.65 13.87
N ALA A 140 7.97 -0.81 13.07
CA ALA A 140 7.91 -0.43 11.68
C ALA A 140 6.98 0.79 11.53
N PHE A 141 7.47 1.87 10.93
CA PHE A 141 6.77 3.13 10.77
C PHE A 141 6.50 3.38 9.30
N THR A 142 5.29 3.84 8.99
CA THR A 142 4.93 4.32 7.65
C THR A 142 3.90 5.44 7.78
N ILE A 143 3.67 6.14 6.67
CA ILE A 143 2.52 7.01 6.52
C ILE A 143 1.54 6.37 5.53
N GLU A 144 0.27 6.37 5.90
CA GLU A 144 -0.82 5.81 5.13
C GLU A 144 -2.01 6.77 5.15
N GLN A 145 -2.88 6.62 4.17
CA GLN A 145 -4.11 7.37 4.06
C GLN A 145 -5.25 6.55 4.64
N ARG A 146 -5.97 7.14 5.59
CA ARG A 146 -7.17 6.58 6.21
C ARG A 146 -8.33 7.53 5.99
N ARG A 147 -9.17 7.22 5.00
CA ARG A 147 -10.28 8.07 4.54
C ARG A 147 -9.74 9.48 4.18
N ASP A 148 -10.24 10.51 4.84
CA ASP A 148 -9.86 11.92 4.64
C ASP A 148 -8.67 12.37 5.51
N GLN A 149 -7.96 11.42 6.12
CA GLN A 149 -6.80 11.70 6.97
C GLN A 149 -5.55 11.01 6.46
N GLU A 150 -4.41 11.68 6.66
CA GLU A 150 -3.11 11.05 6.60
C GLU A 150 -2.71 10.63 8.01
N VAL A 151 -2.16 9.43 8.12
CA VAL A 151 -1.86 8.79 9.39
C VAL A 151 -0.45 8.25 9.36
N VAL A 152 0.39 8.71 10.28
CA VAL A 152 1.62 7.99 10.63
C VAL A 152 1.25 6.89 11.59
N ALA A 153 1.57 5.66 11.21
CA ALA A 153 1.31 4.47 12.00
C ALA A 153 2.63 3.81 12.41
N ALA A 154 2.68 3.35 13.66
CA ALA A 154 3.73 2.46 14.14
C ALA A 154 3.16 1.06 14.33
N TYR A 155 3.82 0.07 13.76
CA TYR A 155 3.51 -1.34 13.89
C TYR A 155 4.62 -2.06 14.64
N ASP A 156 4.26 -3.09 15.40
CA ASP A 156 5.21 -4.03 15.97
C ASP A 156 5.82 -4.86 14.83
N ALA A 157 7.15 -4.81 14.66
CA ALA A 157 7.81 -5.43 13.51
C ALA A 157 7.73 -6.97 13.53
N ALA A 158 7.58 -7.58 14.70
CA ALA A 158 7.53 -9.03 14.84
C ALA A 158 6.13 -9.60 14.58
N THR A 159 5.08 -8.81 14.82
CA THR A 159 3.69 -9.28 14.78
C THR A 159 2.80 -8.57 13.76
N GLY A 160 3.23 -7.43 13.22
CA GLY A 160 2.44 -6.58 12.34
C GLY A 160 1.37 -5.76 13.05
N ARG A 161 1.26 -5.88 14.37
CA ARG A 161 0.20 -5.22 15.16
C ARG A 161 0.43 -3.71 15.23
N GLU A 162 -0.62 -2.93 14.98
CA GLU A 162 -0.59 -1.49 15.22
C GLU A 162 -0.34 -1.17 16.71
N LEU A 163 0.64 -0.32 16.98
CA LEU A 163 1.01 0.12 18.32
C LEU A 163 0.41 1.49 18.65
N TRP A 164 0.49 2.41 17.70
CA TRP A 164 -0.06 3.75 17.82
C TRP A 164 -0.18 4.40 16.45
N THR A 165 -0.99 5.46 16.40
CA THR A 165 -1.16 6.31 15.22
C THR A 165 -1.15 7.78 15.59
N HIS A 166 -0.74 8.62 14.65
CA HIS A 166 -0.93 10.06 14.69
C HIS A 166 -1.55 10.50 13.37
N ALA A 167 -2.66 11.23 13.44
CA ALA A 167 -3.49 11.57 12.29
C ALA A 167 -3.62 13.08 12.14
N TRP A 168 -3.76 13.54 10.90
CA TRP A 168 -4.11 14.91 10.57
C TRP A 168 -5.06 14.95 9.38
N ASP A 169 -5.86 16.01 9.32
CA ASP A 169 -6.86 16.22 8.27
C ASP A 169 -6.15 16.60 6.96
N ALA A 170 -5.88 15.58 6.15
CA ALA A 170 -5.25 15.70 4.84
C ALA A 170 -5.63 14.50 3.97
N HIS A 171 -5.84 14.77 2.69
CA HIS A 171 -6.14 13.75 1.69
C HIS A 171 -5.25 13.98 0.46
N PHE A 172 -4.13 13.26 0.36
CA PHE A 172 -3.26 13.35 -0.81
C PHE A 172 -3.75 12.46 -1.94
N GLN A 173 -3.85 13.02 -3.15
CA GLN A 173 -4.15 12.30 -4.37
C GLN A 173 -3.41 12.91 -5.55
N GLU A 174 -2.96 12.06 -6.49
CA GLU A 174 -2.37 12.52 -7.74
C GLU A 174 -2.92 11.76 -8.96
N SER A 175 -2.85 12.38 -10.13
CA SER A 175 -3.46 11.86 -11.36
C SER A 175 -2.84 10.56 -11.89
N MET A 176 -1.56 10.33 -11.61
CA MET A 176 -0.84 9.14 -12.09
C MET A 176 -0.81 8.00 -11.08
N GLY A 177 -0.81 8.33 -9.79
CA GLY A 177 -0.70 7.37 -8.70
C GLY A 177 -2.00 7.04 -8.00
N GLY A 178 -3.00 7.93 -8.00
CA GLY A 178 -4.18 7.79 -7.15
C GLY A 178 -3.94 8.30 -5.72
N PRO A 179 -4.76 7.86 -4.73
CA PRO A 179 -4.69 8.32 -3.35
C PRO A 179 -3.50 7.71 -2.59
N GLY A 180 -2.85 8.50 -1.74
CA GLY A 180 -1.89 7.99 -0.77
C GLY A 180 -0.61 8.84 -0.62
N PRO A 181 -0.21 9.19 0.60
CA PRO A 181 1.01 9.97 0.84
C PRO A 181 2.27 9.21 0.43
N ARG A 182 3.33 9.97 0.14
CA ARG A 182 4.64 9.45 -0.33
C ARG A 182 5.80 9.75 0.62
N ALA A 183 5.55 10.53 1.66
CA ALA A 183 6.57 11.03 2.57
C ALA A 183 6.96 9.92 3.56
N THR A 184 7.99 9.15 3.23
CA THR A 184 8.56 8.15 4.16
C THR A 184 8.99 8.87 5.45
N PRO A 185 8.51 8.44 6.64
CA PRO A 185 8.95 9.01 7.91
C PRO A 185 10.46 8.88 8.11
N THR A 186 11.02 9.59 9.09
CA THR A 186 12.40 9.35 9.55
C THR A 186 12.44 9.07 11.04
N TRP A 187 13.49 8.39 11.52
CA TRP A 187 13.71 8.06 12.93
C TRP A 187 15.12 8.51 13.34
N HIS A 188 15.23 9.33 14.40
CA HIS A 188 16.48 9.92 14.90
C HIS A 188 16.44 10.07 16.42
#